data_AF-A0A9X4E359-F1
#
_entry.id   AF-A0A9X4E359-F1
#
_cell.length_a   1.000
_cell.length_b   1.000
_cell.length_c   1.000
_cell.angle_alpha   90.00
_cell.angle_beta   90.00
_cell.angle_gamma   90.00
#
_symmetry.space_group_name_H-M   'P 1'
#
loop_
_entity.id
_entity.type
_entity.pdbx_description
1 polymer ?
#
loop_
_entity_poly.entity_id
_entity_poly.type
_entity_poly.pdbx_seq_one_letter_code
_entity_poly.pdbx_strand_id
1 'polypeptide(L)' 'MWQFLDGTDIKEEDALIVSLKEIVELDSSILQLYSLPLGWVAFRNNKNSE' A
#
# COMPACT_ATOMS: atom_id res chain seq x y z
N MET A 1 3.48 -7.25 8.05
CA MET A 1 2.13 -6.68 7.93
C MET A 1 2.21 -5.64 6.83
N TRP A 2 1.39 -5.73 5.78
CA TRP A 2 1.34 -4.73 4.71
C TRP A 2 0.51 -3.55 5.20
N GLN A 3 1.06 -2.34 5.13
CA GLN A 3 0.40 -1.12 5.58
C GLN A 3 0.36 -0.12 4.43
N PHE A 4 -0.83 0.41 4.15
CA PHE A 4 -1.07 1.39 3.09
C PHE A 4 -1.58 2.66 3.76
N LEU A 5 -0.63 3.49 4.20
CA LEU A 5 -0.89 4.69 4.97
C LEU A 5 -0.63 5.91 4.11
N ASP A 6 -1.40 6.97 4.29
CA ASP A 6 -1.29 8.22 3.53
C ASP A 6 -0.20 9.18 4.07
N GLY A 7 0.49 8.77 5.16
CA GLY A 7 1.54 9.54 5.80
C GLY A 7 1.04 10.65 6.73
N THR A 8 -0.26 10.69 7.04
CA THR A 8 -0.86 11.62 8.00
C THR A 8 -0.98 10.99 9.40
N ASP A 9 -1.61 11.70 10.34
CA ASP A 9 -1.94 11.15 11.66
C ASP A 9 -2.95 10.02 11.52
N ILE A 10 -2.50 8.80 11.84
CA ILE A 10 -3.31 7.59 11.72
C ILE A 10 -3.92 7.28 13.08
N LYS A 11 -5.23 7.05 13.09
CA LYS A 11 -5.92 6.49 14.25
C LYS A 11 -6.34 5.06 13.97
N GLU A 12 -6.16 4.19 14.96
CA GLU A 12 -6.55 2.78 14.85
C GLU A 12 -8.05 2.61 14.58
N GLU A 13 -8.88 3.53 15.09
CA GLU A 13 -10.34 3.53 14.87
C GLU A 13 -10.74 3.73 13.40
N ASP A 14 -9.87 4.36 12.60
CA ASP A 14 -10.08 4.57 11.16
C ASP A 14 -9.47 3.42 10.32
N ALA A 15 -8.74 2.49 10.96
CA ALA A 15 -8.11 1.38 10.26
C ALA A 15 -9.13 0.30 9.87
N LEU A 16 -9.02 -0.18 8.63
CA LEU A 16 -9.90 -1.20 8.08
C LEU A 16 -9.09 -2.41 7.63
N ILE A 17 -9.58 -3.61 7.94
CA ILE A 17 -9.09 -4.84 7.33
C ILE A 17 -9.83 -5.00 6.01
N VAL A 18 -9.09 -4.89 4.91
CA VAL A 18 -9.58 -5.06 3.54
C VAL A 18 -8.91 -6.27 2.89
N SER A 19 -9.56 -6.82 1.88
CA SER A 19 -8.97 -7.90 1.08
C SER A 19 -7.86 -7.35 0.17
N LEU A 20 -6.91 -8.22 -0.20
CA LEU A 20 -5.90 -7.87 -1.21
C LEU A 20 -6.55 -7.51 -2.56
N LYS A 21 -7.71 -8.10 -2.89
CA LYS A 21 -8.46 -7.78 -4.10
C LYS A 21 -8.91 -6.32 -4.12
N GLU A 22 -9.55 -5.85 -3.04
CA GLU A 22 -10.00 -4.44 -2.93
C GLU A 22 -8.81 -3.48 -3.02
N ILE A 23 -7.67 -3.83 -2.40
CA ILE A 23 -6.44 -3.07 -2.51
C ILE A 23 -5.94 -2.96 -3.96
N VAL A 24 -5.97 -4.07 -4.72
CA VAL A 24 -5.55 -4.09 -6.13
C VAL A 24 -6.50 -3.31 -7.03
N GLU A 25 -7.81 -3.33 -6.74
CA GLU A 25 -8.81 -2.53 -7.46
C GLU A 25 -8.63 -1.03 -7.20
N LEU A 26 -8.21 -0.64 -6.00
CA LEU A 26 -7.86 0.74 -5.65
C LEU A 26 -6.52 1.18 -6.27
N ASP A 27 -5.54 0.28 -6.32
CA ASP A 27 -4.20 0.56 -6.80
C ASP A 27 -3.53 -0.65 -7.45
N SER A 28 -3.64 -0.72 -8.78
CA SER A 28 -3.06 -1.81 -9.56
C SER A 28 -1.53 -1.82 -9.58
N SER A 29 -0.85 -0.73 -9.18
CA SER A 29 0.63 -0.70 -9.16
C SER A 29 1.23 -1.68 -8.15
N ILE A 30 0.46 -2.10 -7.15
CA ILE A 30 0.85 -3.12 -6.17
C ILE A 30 1.17 -4.45 -6.84
N LEU A 31 0.57 -4.74 -7.99
CA LEU A 31 0.88 -5.94 -8.76
C LEU A 31 2.32 -5.97 -9.28
N GLN A 32 3.04 -4.84 -9.31
CA GLN A 32 4.46 -4.82 -9.68
C GLN A 32 5.36 -5.44 -8.60
N LEU A 33 4.84 -5.61 -7.38
CA LEU A 33 5.58 -6.13 -6.24
C LEU A 33 5.55 -7.66 -6.13
N TYR A 34 4.83 -8.35 -7.04
CA TYR A 34 4.60 -9.80 -6.94
C TYR A 34 5.88 -10.64 -6.92
N SER A 35 6.95 -10.16 -7.55
CA SER A 35 8.24 -10.84 -7.65
C SER A 35 9.27 -10.34 -6.64
N LEU A 36 8.86 -9.49 -5.70
CA LEU A 36 9.78 -8.91 -4.73
C LEU A 36 10.25 -10.01 -3.75
N PRO A 37 11.56 -10.19 -3.54
CA PRO A 37 12.04 -11.23 -2.63
C PRO A 37 11.64 -10.96 -1.19
N LEU A 38 11.62 -12.01 -0.36
CA LEU A 38 11.32 -11.86 1.06
C LEU A 38 12.32 -10.92 1.74
N GLY A 39 11.81 -10.05 2.62
CA GLY A 39 12.60 -9.07 3.37
C GLY A 39 12.87 -7.75 2.63
N TRP A 40 12.44 -7.62 1.38
CA TRP A 40 12.58 -6.38 0.62
C TRP A 40 11.44 -5.39 0.90
N VAL A 41 11.74 -4.11 0.71
CA VAL A 41 10.79 -2.99 0.81
C VAL A 41 10.88 -2.19 -0.48
N ALA A 42 9.72 -1.76 -0.99
CA ALA A 42 9.62 -0.89 -2.16
C ALA A 42 8.97 0.44 -1.77
N PHE A 43 9.48 1.54 -2.31
CA PHE A 43 8.92 2.87 -2.16
C PHE A 43 8.50 3.39 -3.53
N ARG A 44 7.38 4.09 -3.58
CA ARG A 44 6.94 4.83 -4.77
C ARG A 44 6.73 6.29 -4.42
N ASN A 45 6.92 7.13 -5.42
CA ASN A 45 6.58 8.54 -5.32
C ASN A 45 5.07 8.72 -5.17
N ASN A 46 4.65 9.84 -4.55
CA ASN A 46 3.24 10.19 -4.47
C ASN A 46 2.70 10.37 -5.91
N LYS A 47 1.47 9.96 -6.18
CA LYS A 47 0.82 10.24 -7.48
C LYS A 47 0.80 11.73 -7.85
N ASN A 48 0.94 12.61 -6.86
CA ASN A 48 0.97 14.07 -7.01
C ASN A 48 2.37 14.68 -6.90
N SER A 49 3.45 13.89 -6.83
CA SER A 49 4.81 14.45 -6.85
C SER A 49 5.23 14.79 -8.28
N GLU A 50 5.87 15.94 -8.47
CA GLU A 50 6.48 16.36 -9.75
C GLU A 50 7.58 15.40 -10.25
#